data_AF-A0A3N5F186-F1
#
_entry.id   AF-A0A3N5F186-F1
#
_cell.length_a   1.000
_cell.length_b   1.000
_cell.length_c   1.000
_cell.angle_alpha   90.00
_cell.angle_beta   90.00
_cell.angle_gamma   90.00
#
_symmetry.space_group_name_H-M   'P 1'
#
loop_
_entity.id
_entity.type
_entity.pdbx_description
1 polymer ?
#
loop_
_entity_poly.entity_id
_entity_poly.type
_entity_poly.pdbx_seq_one_letter_code
_entity_poly.pdbx_strand_id
1 'polypeptide(L)'
;MRNGAGIIAVLLLLTGASLDAQEKGKKAPSKKPVKEVMERSFKDKGALIFLVRDGESTEAQNKKLLEEFKALDGMQPPLGDVKGWKNRTGAAIAALQELVDKKPGAVERVRSVTDCTGCHNAHRVGGNK
;
A
#
# COMPACT_ATOMS: atom_id res chain seq x y z
N MET A 1 -58.02 -8.04 -20.89
CA MET A 1 -58.06 -7.85 -22.36
C MET A 1 -58.18 -6.37 -22.66
N ARG A 2 -57.46 -5.88 -23.69
CA ARG A 2 -57.35 -4.50 -24.26
C ARG A 2 -56.31 -3.62 -23.54
N ASN A 3 -55.06 -3.51 -24.02
CA ASN A 3 -54.50 -2.87 -25.25
C ASN A 3 -54.30 -1.35 -25.09
N GLY A 4 -53.06 -0.88 -25.32
CA GLY A 4 -52.78 0.53 -25.58
C GLY A 4 -51.30 0.89 -25.46
N ALA A 5 -50.54 0.78 -26.55
CA ALA A 5 -49.20 1.34 -26.69
C ALA A 5 -49.26 2.86 -26.93
N GLY A 6 -48.26 3.60 -26.44
CA GLY A 6 -48.08 5.02 -26.73
C GLY A 6 -46.69 5.50 -26.31
N ILE A 7 -45.80 5.63 -27.29
CA ILE A 7 -44.47 6.21 -27.17
C ILE A 7 -44.61 7.73 -27.13
N ILE A 8 -44.00 8.40 -26.13
CA ILE A 8 -43.58 9.81 -26.25
C ILE A 8 -42.16 9.91 -25.72
N ALA A 9 -41.22 10.09 -26.64
CA ALA A 9 -39.88 10.55 -26.36
C ALA A 9 -39.93 12.06 -26.10
N VAL A 10 -39.45 12.51 -24.94
CA VAL A 10 -39.09 13.90 -24.71
C VAL A 10 -37.59 13.95 -24.44
N LEU A 11 -36.84 14.35 -25.46
CA LEU A 11 -35.51 14.90 -25.31
C LEU A 11 -35.63 16.21 -24.52
N LEU A 12 -35.00 16.28 -23.35
CA LEU A 12 -34.79 17.52 -22.62
C LEU A 12 -33.29 17.75 -22.46
N LEU A 13 -32.83 18.76 -23.19
CA LEU A 13 -31.46 19.26 -23.28
C LEU A 13 -30.99 19.80 -21.92
N LEU A 14 -29.71 19.52 -21.65
CA LEU A 14 -28.92 19.96 -20.50
C LEU A 14 -28.76 21.48 -20.43
N THR A 15 -28.84 22.04 -19.22
CA THR A 15 -27.96 23.14 -18.78
C THR A 15 -27.66 23.05 -17.29
N GLY A 16 -26.39 22.76 -16.97
CA GLY A 16 -25.62 23.46 -15.93
C GLY A 16 -25.98 23.24 -14.45
N ALA A 17 -25.78 22.04 -13.93
CA ALA A 17 -25.40 21.86 -12.53
C ALA A 17 -23.90 21.53 -12.52
N SER A 18 -23.07 22.43 -12.00
CA SER A 18 -21.64 22.16 -11.76
C SER A 18 -21.53 20.98 -10.80
N LEU A 19 -21.29 19.80 -11.35
CA LEU A 19 -20.68 18.71 -10.62
C LEU A 19 -19.23 19.10 -10.37
N ASP A 20 -18.98 19.81 -9.26
CA ASP A 20 -17.72 19.68 -8.53
C ASP A 20 -17.69 18.29 -7.84
N ALA A 21 -17.86 17.25 -8.65
CA ALA A 21 -17.51 15.90 -8.29
C ALA A 21 -15.99 15.88 -8.26
N GLN A 22 -15.45 16.04 -7.06
CA GLN A 22 -14.09 15.69 -6.63
C GLN A 22 -13.34 14.83 -7.66
N GLU A 23 -12.66 15.48 -8.59
CA GLU A 23 -11.49 14.90 -9.25
C GLU A 23 -10.41 14.81 -8.17
N LYS A 24 -10.50 13.76 -7.34
CA LYS A 24 -9.36 13.25 -6.58
C LYS A 24 -8.34 12.84 -7.62
N GLY A 25 -7.49 13.80 -7.99
CA GLY A 25 -6.47 13.67 -9.02
C GLY A 25 -5.73 12.36 -8.87
N LYS A 26 -5.99 11.43 -9.79
CA LYS A 26 -5.17 10.24 -9.96
C LYS A 26 -3.81 10.74 -10.40
N LYS A 27 -2.89 10.94 -9.45
CA LYS A 27 -1.47 11.17 -9.76
C LYS A 27 -1.03 10.09 -10.73
N ALA A 28 -0.45 10.50 -11.86
CA ALA A 28 0.16 9.58 -12.80
C ALA A 28 1.15 8.66 -12.04
N PRO A 29 1.24 7.36 -12.39
CA PRO A 29 2.11 6.42 -11.69
C PRO A 29 3.56 6.93 -11.70
N SER A 30 4.17 6.96 -10.51
CA SER A 30 5.54 7.42 -10.33
C SER A 30 6.53 6.54 -11.09
N LYS A 31 7.60 7.16 -11.59
CA LYS A 31 8.74 6.44 -12.16
C LYS A 31 9.56 5.68 -11.10
N LYS A 32 9.35 5.93 -9.80
CA LYS A 32 10.09 5.30 -8.69
C LYS A 32 9.15 4.84 -7.56
N PRO A 33 8.19 3.95 -7.83
CA PRO A 33 7.12 3.63 -6.90
C PRO A 33 7.62 2.98 -5.60
N VAL A 34 8.64 2.10 -5.67
CA VAL A 34 9.26 1.49 -4.49
C VAL A 34 9.89 2.55 -3.59
N LYS A 35 10.63 3.51 -4.18
CA LYS A 35 11.26 4.60 -3.41
C LYS A 35 10.22 5.39 -2.62
N GLU A 36 9.08 5.69 -3.23
CA GLU A 36 8.02 6.45 -2.57
C GLU A 36 7.42 5.70 -1.37
N VAL A 37 7.23 4.38 -1.48
CA VAL A 37 6.80 3.54 -0.33
C VAL A 37 7.86 3.61 0.78
N MET A 38 9.12 3.43 0.43
CA MET A 38 10.21 3.45 1.40
C MET A 38 10.32 4.81 2.11
N GLU A 39 10.19 5.91 1.38
CA GLU A 39 10.26 7.25 1.96
C GLU A 39 9.08 7.56 2.89
N ARG A 40 7.86 7.16 2.55
CA ARG A 40 6.68 7.45 3.39
C ARG A 40 6.55 6.57 4.63
N SER A 41 7.06 5.35 4.60
CA SER A 41 6.81 4.34 5.65
C SER A 41 8.04 3.94 6.46
N PHE A 42 9.26 4.26 6.00
CA PHE A 42 10.50 3.74 6.59
C PHE A 42 11.61 4.77 6.87
N LYS A 43 11.49 6.02 6.40
CA LYS A 43 12.61 6.96 6.41
C LYS A 43 12.86 7.65 7.75
N ASP A 44 11.81 8.25 8.32
CA ASP A 44 11.94 9.11 9.50
C ASP A 44 11.73 8.31 10.79
N LYS A 45 12.34 8.73 11.91
CA LYS A 45 12.25 8.00 13.20
C LYS A 45 10.81 7.79 13.71
N GLY A 46 9.85 8.61 13.29
CA GLY A 46 8.42 8.45 13.60
C GLY A 46 7.60 7.76 12.51
N ALA A 47 8.27 7.20 11.49
CA ALA A 47 7.58 6.49 10.40
C ALA A 47 6.91 5.20 10.91
N LEU A 48 5.93 4.72 10.14
CA LEU A 48 5.09 3.58 10.52
C LEU A 48 5.89 2.34 10.93
N ILE A 49 6.98 2.03 10.23
CA ILE A 49 7.79 0.86 10.56
C ILE A 49 8.36 0.93 11.97
N PHE A 50 8.80 2.11 12.43
CA PHE A 50 9.39 2.26 13.76
C PHE A 50 8.32 2.17 14.84
N LEU A 51 7.19 2.87 14.68
CA LEU A 51 6.05 2.75 15.60
C LEU A 51 5.58 1.30 15.75
N VAL A 52 5.50 0.55 14.65
CA VAL A 52 5.12 -0.86 14.68
C VAL A 52 6.19 -1.72 15.36
N ARG A 53 7.46 -1.52 15.01
CA ARG A 53 8.57 -2.25 15.63
C ARG A 53 8.72 -1.89 17.10
N ASP A 54 8.34 -0.71 17.55
CA ASP A 54 8.47 -0.32 18.96
C ASP A 54 7.23 -0.72 19.78
N GLY A 55 6.17 -1.21 19.12
CA GLY A 55 4.92 -1.61 19.77
C GLY A 55 4.02 -0.42 20.13
N GLU A 56 4.31 0.75 19.57
CA GLU A 56 3.62 2.02 19.85
C GLU A 56 2.55 2.36 18.79
N SER A 57 2.41 1.52 17.78
CA SER A 57 1.47 1.67 16.67
C SER A 57 0.03 1.35 17.07
N THR A 58 -0.91 2.15 16.55
CA THR A 58 -2.35 1.89 16.57
C THR A 58 -2.75 0.79 15.56
N GLU A 59 -3.96 0.22 15.73
CA GLU A 59 -4.51 -0.76 14.79
C GLU A 59 -4.59 -0.23 13.35
N ALA A 60 -4.94 1.06 13.18
CA ALA A 60 -4.97 1.71 11.88
C ALA A 60 -3.56 1.82 11.25
N GLN A 61 -2.54 2.10 12.06
CA GLN A 61 -1.16 2.13 11.60
C GLN A 61 -0.63 0.74 11.22
N ASN A 62 -1.01 -0.31 11.96
CA ASN A 62 -0.69 -1.70 11.63
C ASN A 62 -1.25 -2.09 10.27
N LYS A 63 -2.54 -1.83 10.05
CA LYS A 63 -3.21 -2.09 8.76
C LYS A 63 -2.57 -1.28 7.65
N LYS A 64 -2.24 -0.01 7.89
CA LYS A 64 -1.58 0.82 6.88
C LYS A 64 -0.21 0.27 6.49
N LEU A 65 0.61 -0.15 7.45
CA LEU A 65 1.91 -0.75 7.14
C LEU A 65 1.78 -2.08 6.38
N LEU A 66 0.77 -2.90 6.72
CA LEU A 66 0.45 -4.12 5.98
C LEU A 66 0.14 -3.81 4.50
N GLU A 67 -0.68 -2.79 4.22
CA GLU A 67 -0.99 -2.38 2.86
C GLU A 67 0.23 -1.85 2.09
N GLU A 68 1.13 -1.12 2.76
CA GLU A 68 2.39 -0.68 2.14
C GLU A 68 3.28 -1.86 1.75
N PHE A 69 3.33 -2.91 2.58
CA PHE A 69 4.06 -4.14 2.23
C PHE A 69 3.40 -4.94 1.11
N LYS A 70 2.06 -5.01 1.05
CA LYS A 70 1.34 -5.60 -0.10
C LYS A 70 1.62 -4.82 -1.40
N ALA A 71 1.68 -3.50 -1.30
CA ALA A 71 2.05 -2.64 -2.43
C ALA A 71 3.48 -2.93 -2.89
N LEU A 72 4.45 -3.04 -1.97
CA LEU A 72 5.83 -3.45 -2.29
C LEU A 72 5.88 -4.82 -2.96
N ASP A 73 5.16 -5.80 -2.43
CA ASP A 73 5.10 -7.14 -3.01
C ASP A 73 4.62 -7.10 -4.47
N GLY A 74 3.62 -6.26 -4.78
CA GLY A 74 3.11 -6.05 -6.13
C GLY A 74 4.07 -5.33 -7.10
N MET A 75 5.18 -4.78 -6.61
CA MET A 75 6.18 -4.06 -7.42
C MET A 75 7.36 -4.96 -7.79
N GLN A 76 8.04 -4.65 -8.89
CA GLN A 76 9.34 -5.25 -9.21
C GLN A 76 10.43 -4.69 -8.28
N PRO A 77 11.39 -5.52 -7.82
CA PRO A 77 12.51 -5.02 -7.04
C PRO A 77 13.38 -4.09 -7.90
N PRO A 78 13.90 -2.99 -7.34
CA PRO A 78 14.79 -2.10 -8.07
C PRO A 78 16.14 -2.74 -8.47
N LEU A 79 16.60 -3.72 -7.68
CA LEU A 79 17.82 -4.51 -7.89
C LEU A 79 17.64 -5.93 -7.32
N GLY A 80 18.52 -6.86 -7.70
CA GLY A 80 18.50 -8.23 -7.19
C GLY A 80 17.39 -9.08 -7.82
N ASP A 81 17.10 -10.22 -7.20
CA ASP A 81 16.17 -11.20 -7.76
C ASP A 81 14.74 -11.06 -7.22
N VAL A 82 13.76 -11.38 -8.08
CA VAL A 82 12.33 -11.31 -7.77
C VAL A 82 11.95 -12.29 -6.66
N LYS A 83 12.60 -13.46 -6.59
CA LYS A 83 12.29 -14.47 -5.56
C LYS A 83 12.69 -13.97 -4.17
N GLY A 84 13.88 -13.39 -4.03
CA GLY A 84 14.37 -12.77 -2.81
C GLY A 84 13.47 -11.62 -2.36
N TRP A 85 13.03 -10.79 -3.31
CA TRP A 85 12.04 -9.74 -3.06
C TRP A 85 10.75 -10.31 -2.47
N LYS A 86 10.11 -11.24 -3.19
CA LYS A 86 8.84 -11.87 -2.80
C LYS A 86 8.92 -12.60 -1.47
N ASN A 87 10.03 -13.27 -1.19
CA ASN A 87 10.24 -13.94 0.09
C ASN A 87 10.27 -12.93 1.24
N ARG A 88 10.97 -11.80 1.07
CA ARG A 88 11.09 -10.77 2.11
C ARG A 88 9.78 -10.02 2.33
N THR A 89 9.14 -9.55 1.25
CA THR A 89 7.84 -8.86 1.34
C THR A 89 6.76 -9.80 1.85
N GLY A 90 6.71 -11.05 1.38
CA GLY A 90 5.77 -12.06 1.85
C GLY A 90 5.91 -12.39 3.34
N ALA A 91 7.15 -12.54 3.85
CA ALA A 91 7.39 -12.77 5.27
C ALA A 91 6.91 -11.57 6.13
N ALA A 92 7.16 -10.34 5.68
CA ALA A 92 6.67 -9.15 6.35
C ALA A 92 5.14 -9.03 6.33
N ILE A 93 4.49 -9.34 5.20
CA ILE A 93 3.02 -9.38 5.08
C ILE A 93 2.43 -10.38 6.07
N ALA A 94 3.00 -11.59 6.15
CA ALA A 94 2.54 -12.60 7.09
C ALA A 94 2.63 -12.12 8.54
N ALA A 95 3.79 -11.62 8.97
CA ALA A 95 3.97 -11.11 10.34
C ALA A 95 3.06 -9.92 10.66
N LEU A 96 2.87 -9.00 9.72
CA LEU A 96 1.96 -7.86 9.89
C LEU A 96 0.50 -8.29 9.93
N GLN A 97 0.11 -9.32 9.18
CA GLN A 97 -1.23 -9.90 9.31
C GLN A 97 -1.43 -10.49 10.70
N GLU A 98 -0.45 -11.22 11.24
CA GLU A 98 -0.52 -11.74 12.62
C GLU A 98 -0.63 -10.62 13.66
N LEU A 99 0.01 -9.48 13.42
CA LEU A 99 -0.12 -8.29 14.27
C LEU A 99 -1.53 -7.68 14.20
N VAL A 100 -2.10 -7.57 13.00
CA VAL A 100 -3.49 -7.11 12.80
C VAL A 100 -4.48 -8.07 13.46
N ASP A 101 -4.22 -9.36 13.39
CA ASP A 101 -5.02 -10.42 14.03
C ASP A 101 -4.78 -10.53 15.55
N LYS A 102 -3.93 -9.66 16.11
CA LYS A 102 -3.62 -9.58 17.55
C LYS A 102 -3.07 -10.88 18.13
N LYS A 103 -2.29 -11.62 17.34
CA LYS A 103 -1.64 -12.85 17.81
C LYS A 103 -0.52 -12.52 18.83
N PRO A 104 -0.34 -13.34 19.89
CA PRO A 104 0.75 -13.15 20.85
C PRO A 104 2.12 -13.12 20.17
N GLY A 105 3.00 -12.19 20.57
CA GLY A 105 4.37 -12.08 20.03
C GLY A 105 4.45 -11.62 18.56
N ALA A 106 3.38 -11.03 18.01
CA ALA A 106 3.37 -10.59 16.62
C ALA A 106 4.33 -9.41 16.34
N VAL A 107 4.52 -8.51 17.31
CA VAL A 107 5.47 -7.38 17.17
C VAL A 107 6.90 -7.91 17.00
N GLU A 108 7.32 -8.88 17.81
CA GLU A 108 8.64 -9.52 17.72
C GLU A 108 8.83 -10.23 16.37
N ARG A 109 7.77 -10.86 15.84
CA ARG A 109 7.79 -11.44 14.50
C ARG A 109 7.94 -10.39 13.41
N VAL A 110 7.26 -9.25 13.52
CA VAL A 110 7.48 -8.12 12.59
C VAL A 110 8.92 -7.63 12.68
N ARG A 111 9.49 -7.49 13.89
CA ARG A 111 10.89 -7.06 14.07
C ARG A 111 11.89 -7.99 13.39
N SER A 112 11.69 -9.31 13.46
CA SER A 112 12.63 -10.30 12.92
C SER A 112 12.63 -10.36 11.39
N VAL A 113 11.49 -10.10 10.74
CA VAL A 113 11.37 -10.15 9.27
C VAL A 113 11.60 -8.80 8.58
N THR A 114 11.55 -7.69 9.32
CA THR A 114 11.79 -6.33 8.78
C THR A 114 13.25 -5.88 8.98
N ASP A 115 14.18 -6.65 8.42
CA ASP A 115 15.61 -6.32 8.39
C ASP A 115 15.93 -5.26 7.31
N CYS A 116 16.07 -4.00 7.75
CA CYS A 116 16.37 -2.86 6.89
C CYS A 116 17.66 -3.06 6.08
N THR A 117 18.71 -3.62 6.69
CA THR A 117 20.02 -3.77 6.05
C THR A 117 19.98 -4.90 5.04
N GLY A 118 19.45 -6.07 5.40
CA GLY A 118 19.35 -7.20 4.48
C GLY A 118 18.47 -6.91 3.26
N CYS A 119 17.40 -6.14 3.42
CA CYS A 119 16.58 -5.70 2.29
C CYS A 119 17.31 -4.66 1.43
N HIS A 120 17.89 -3.62 2.04
CA HIS A 120 18.56 -2.56 1.29
C HIS A 120 19.82 -3.02 0.56
N ASN A 121 20.63 -3.90 1.15
CA ASN A 121 21.83 -4.43 0.50
C ASN A 121 21.49 -5.24 -0.76
N ALA A 122 20.34 -5.92 -0.77
CA ALA A 122 19.89 -6.72 -1.90
C ALA A 122 19.15 -5.91 -2.98
N HIS A 123 18.38 -4.90 -2.60
CA HIS A 123 17.36 -4.31 -3.49
C HIS A 123 17.38 -2.78 -3.62
N ARG A 124 18.23 -2.05 -2.87
CA ARG A 124 18.25 -0.58 -2.92
C ARG A 124 19.24 -0.05 -3.97
N VAL A 125 18.75 0.76 -4.90
CA VAL A 125 19.60 1.49 -5.85
C VAL A 125 20.41 2.58 -5.13
N GLY A 126 21.72 2.59 -5.35
CA GLY A 126 22.65 3.59 -4.78
C GLY A 126 23.02 3.36 -3.31
N GLY A 127 22.64 2.22 -2.73
CA GLY A 127 22.87 1.85 -1.34
C GLY A 127 24.14 1.04 -1.05
N ASN A 128 24.78 0.49 -2.08
CA ASN A 128 26.01 -0.30 -1.99
C ASN A 128 27.17 0.54 -2.53
N LYS A 129 27.72 1.40 -1.68
CA LYS A 129 29.07 1.97 -1.84
C LYS A 129 29.80 1.78 -0.54
#